data_AF-A0A2E9XDH1-F1
#
_entry.id   AF-A0A2E9XDH1-F1
#
_cell.length_a   1.000
_cell.length_b   1.000
_cell.length_c   1.000
_cell.angle_alpha   90.00
_cell.angle_beta   90.00
_cell.angle_gamma   90.00
#
_symmetry.space_group_name_H-M   'P 1'
#
loop_
_entity.id
_entity.type
_entity.pdbx_description
1 polymer ?
#
loop_
_entity_poly.entity_id
_entity_poly.type
_entity_poly.pdbx_seq_one_letter_code
_entity_poly.pdbx_strand_id
1 'polypeptide(L)'
;MALHPNGVNHLAISTTDMKAQLTFFAQVLGCPTKALYWMHGVDGCYHGFAELSADSYVAFVQHPDNSEKIEWGITHAGNGALPVTRGTMQHVAFNVDSSEELLAMRDRIRANNIQVLGPLDHGFIQSIYFAGPEGLSLEICVGSDIDEEAWIDPEVKDLCEITDAEMKALKNPEEYKSADELLPNPDFDGSQPHMHYPPGILEKVMSVPDEVVWERFSETQPPVVNQAMKS
;
A
#
# COMPACT_ATOMS: atom_id res chain seq x y z
N MET A 1 4.56 -5.58 -23.32
CA MET A 1 3.62 -5.35 -22.19
C MET A 1 3.22 -3.89 -22.23
N ALA A 2 1.96 -3.56 -21.94
CA ALA A 2 1.54 -2.16 -21.79
C ALA A 2 2.39 -1.45 -20.73
N LEU A 3 2.51 -0.12 -20.80
CA LEU A 3 3.15 0.65 -19.74
C LEU A 3 2.37 0.47 -18.43
N HIS A 4 3.03 0.03 -17.36
CA HIS A 4 2.41 -0.19 -16.05
C HIS A 4 3.43 0.01 -14.91
N PRO A 5 2.98 0.28 -13.66
CA PRO A 5 3.86 0.27 -12.49
C PRO A 5 4.54 -1.08 -12.29
N ASN A 6 5.78 -1.09 -11.81
CA ASN A 6 6.58 -2.30 -11.64
C ASN A 6 6.73 -2.77 -10.17
N GLY A 7 6.03 -2.13 -9.23
CA GLY A 7 6.08 -2.48 -7.81
C GLY A 7 5.33 -1.48 -6.94
N VAL A 8 5.20 -1.80 -5.66
CA VAL A 8 4.66 -0.89 -4.64
C VAL A 8 5.81 -0.08 -4.04
N ASN A 9 5.85 1.21 -4.36
CA ASN A 9 6.84 2.11 -3.76
C ASN A 9 6.58 2.28 -2.25
N HIS A 10 5.34 2.59 -1.86
CA HIS A 10 4.96 2.53 -0.45
C HIS A 10 3.45 2.33 -0.24
N LEU A 11 3.10 1.73 0.90
CA LEU A 11 1.74 1.68 1.42
C LEU A 11 1.64 2.58 2.66
N ALA A 12 0.78 3.59 2.65
CA ALA A 12 0.55 4.47 3.78
C ALA A 12 -0.64 3.99 4.64
N ILE A 13 -0.41 3.82 5.94
CA ILE A 13 -1.39 3.33 6.91
C ILE A 13 -1.66 4.43 7.95
N SER A 14 -2.94 4.69 8.24
CA SER A 14 -3.32 5.63 9.30
C SER A 14 -2.96 5.07 10.68
N THR A 15 -2.43 5.90 11.57
CA THR A 15 -2.08 5.53 12.95
C THR A 15 -2.39 6.64 13.93
N THR A 16 -2.62 6.27 15.19
CA THR A 16 -2.68 7.18 16.34
C THR A 16 -1.44 7.07 17.24
N ASP A 17 -0.60 6.05 17.03
CA ASP A 17 0.66 5.82 17.74
C ASP A 17 1.80 5.45 16.77
N MET A 18 2.40 6.48 16.17
CA MET A 18 3.57 6.37 15.30
C MET A 18 4.72 5.58 15.95
N LYS A 19 4.93 5.76 17.26
CA LYS A 19 6.02 5.10 17.96
C LYS A 19 5.78 3.59 18.02
N ALA A 20 4.55 3.17 18.35
CA ALA A 20 4.20 1.75 18.37
C ALA A 20 4.38 1.10 16.99
N GLN A 21 3.93 1.76 15.92
CA GLN A 21 4.10 1.27 14.55
C GLN A 21 5.58 1.11 14.19
N LEU A 22 6.39 2.16 14.31
CA LEU A 22 7.81 2.09 13.97
C LEU A 22 8.58 1.10 14.85
N THR A 23 8.23 1.00 16.14
CA THR A 23 8.84 0.02 17.06
C THR A 23 8.52 -1.40 16.63
N PHE A 24 7.26 -1.69 16.28
CA PHE A 24 6.84 -3.00 15.82
C PHE A 24 7.59 -3.40 14.56
N PHE A 25 7.57 -2.55 13.52
CA PHE A 25 8.23 -2.85 12.25
C PHE A 25 9.75 -3.03 12.42
N ALA A 26 10.40 -2.21 13.24
CA ALA A 26 11.85 -2.35 13.49
C ALA A 26 12.21 -3.58 14.32
N GLN A 27 11.51 -3.83 15.42
CA GLN A 27 11.91 -4.86 16.38
C GLN A 27 11.36 -6.24 15.98
N VAL A 28 10.07 -6.30 15.64
CA VAL A 28 9.40 -7.56 15.28
C VAL A 28 9.78 -7.98 13.87
N LEU A 29 9.65 -7.08 12.88
CA LEU A 29 9.88 -7.43 11.48
C LEU A 29 11.30 -7.16 10.99
N GLY A 30 12.08 -6.35 11.70
CA GLY A 30 13.45 -6.01 11.28
C GLY A 30 13.54 -4.90 10.25
N CYS A 31 12.43 -4.20 9.98
CA CYS A 31 12.35 -3.11 9.01
C CYS A 31 12.86 -1.80 9.62
N PRO A 32 14.00 -1.23 9.19
CA PRO A 32 14.54 -0.02 9.79
C PRO A 32 13.65 1.19 9.48
N THR A 33 13.53 2.13 10.44
CA THR A 33 12.89 3.42 10.19
C THR A 33 13.74 4.24 9.22
N LYS A 34 13.19 4.55 8.05
CA LYS A 34 13.88 5.31 7.00
C LYS A 34 13.66 6.81 7.08
N ALA A 35 12.45 7.22 7.47
CA ALA A 35 12.08 8.62 7.61
C ALA A 35 11.04 8.79 8.72
N LEU A 36 11.06 9.95 9.37
CA LEU A 36 10.03 10.40 10.32
C LEU A 36 10.05 11.92 10.36
N TYR A 37 8.98 12.56 9.89
CA TYR A 37 8.93 14.00 9.68
C TYR A 37 7.51 14.55 9.75
N TRP A 38 7.37 15.88 9.80
CA TRP A 38 6.09 16.57 9.65
C TRP A 38 5.57 16.40 8.23
N MET A 39 4.35 15.88 8.07
CA MET A 39 3.75 15.66 6.76
C MET A 39 3.65 17.00 5.99
N HIS A 40 4.17 17.02 4.77
CA HIS A 40 4.23 18.24 3.96
C HIS A 40 2.83 18.83 3.73
N GLY A 41 2.65 20.09 4.13
CA GLY A 41 1.41 20.84 3.90
C GLY A 41 0.22 20.45 4.79
N VAL A 42 0.40 19.60 5.80
CA VAL A 42 -0.70 19.16 6.71
C VAL A 42 -0.32 19.43 8.16
N ASP A 43 -0.97 20.43 8.77
CA ASP A 43 -0.66 20.87 10.14
C ASP A 43 -0.92 19.76 11.17
N GLY A 44 -0.02 19.64 12.15
CA GLY A 44 -0.12 18.63 13.20
C GLY A 44 0.10 17.18 12.77
N CYS A 45 0.32 16.91 11.47
CA CYS A 45 0.40 15.56 10.94
C CYS A 45 1.85 15.05 10.83
N TYR A 46 2.08 13.78 11.18
CA TYR A 46 3.37 13.10 11.06
C TYR A 46 3.36 12.04 9.97
N HIS A 47 4.49 11.89 9.29
CA HIS A 47 4.71 10.85 8.30
C HIS A 47 5.98 10.06 8.66
N GLY A 48 5.84 8.75 8.88
CA GLY A 48 6.94 7.83 9.19
C GLY A 48 7.06 6.73 8.15
N PHE A 49 8.26 6.24 7.89
CA PHE A 49 8.54 5.18 6.91
C PHE A 49 9.39 4.07 7.55
N ALA A 50 8.98 2.82 7.35
CA ALA A 50 9.78 1.62 7.59
C ALA A 50 10.19 1.01 6.24
N GLU A 51 11.47 0.69 6.09
CA GLU A 51 12.04 0.11 4.87
C GLU A 51 11.75 -1.39 4.78
N LEU A 52 11.12 -1.82 3.69
CA LEU A 52 10.98 -3.23 3.31
C LEU A 52 12.14 -3.66 2.41
N SER A 53 12.51 -2.79 1.45
CA SER A 53 13.64 -2.94 0.55
C SER A 53 14.14 -1.56 0.11
N ALA A 54 15.17 -1.51 -0.74
CA ALA A 54 15.72 -0.24 -1.25
C ALA A 54 14.66 0.66 -1.91
N ASP A 55 13.64 0.05 -2.55
CA ASP A 55 12.63 0.76 -3.35
C ASP A 55 11.19 0.55 -2.85
N SER A 56 11.00 -0.10 -1.69
CA SER A 56 9.68 -0.39 -1.11
C SER A 56 9.60 -0.12 0.39
N TYR A 57 8.52 0.53 0.82
CA TYR A 57 8.33 1.00 2.19
C TYR A 57 6.91 0.73 2.70
N VAL A 58 6.76 0.61 4.01
CA VAL A 58 5.47 0.86 4.68
C VAL A 58 5.56 2.22 5.34
N ALA A 59 4.59 3.08 5.07
CA ALA A 59 4.48 4.39 5.65
C ALA A 59 3.33 4.46 6.66
N PHE A 60 3.44 5.37 7.61
CA PHE A 60 2.43 5.62 8.63
C PHE A 60 2.10 7.11 8.65
N VAL A 61 0.82 7.44 8.72
CA VAL A 61 0.32 8.81 8.78
C VAL A 61 -0.44 9.01 10.08
N GLN A 62 0.08 9.86 10.95
CA GLN A 62 -0.55 10.23 12.20
C GLN A 62 -1.12 11.64 12.11
N HIS A 63 -2.43 11.73 11.90
CA HIS A 63 -3.18 12.98 11.93
C HIS A 63 -3.81 13.17 13.32
N PRO A 64 -3.90 14.40 13.87
CA PRO A 64 -4.52 14.65 15.17
C PRO A 64 -6.00 14.22 15.22
N ASP A 65 -6.67 14.23 14.08
CA ASP A 65 -8.08 13.83 13.94
C ASP A 65 -8.27 12.36 13.54
N ASN A 66 -7.21 11.55 13.48
CA ASN A 66 -7.36 10.10 13.25
C ASN A 66 -8.21 9.49 14.36
N SER A 67 -9.21 8.70 13.98
CA SER A 67 -10.08 8.01 14.93
C SER A 67 -9.36 6.82 15.56
N GLU A 68 -9.39 6.72 16.90
CA GLU A 68 -8.93 5.53 17.64
C GLU A 68 -9.95 4.36 17.60
N LYS A 69 -11.15 4.59 17.05
CA LYS A 69 -12.24 3.60 17.07
C LYS A 69 -11.97 2.46 16.09
N ILE A 70 -11.84 1.25 16.63
CA ILE A 70 -11.84 -0.01 15.86
C ILE A 70 -13.23 -0.67 15.92
N GLU A 71 -13.80 -0.88 14.74
CA GLU A 71 -14.99 -1.70 14.51
C GLU A 71 -14.64 -2.83 13.53
N TRP A 72 -14.53 -4.05 14.06
CA TRP A 72 -14.28 -5.25 13.24
C TRP A 72 -15.40 -5.46 12.22
N GLY A 73 -15.04 -5.77 10.98
CA GLY A 73 -15.99 -5.88 9.88
C GLY A 73 -16.34 -4.56 9.21
N ILE A 74 -15.93 -3.42 9.77
CA ILE A 74 -16.22 -2.08 9.23
C ILE A 74 -14.92 -1.34 8.94
N THR A 75 -14.15 -1.02 9.98
CA THR A 75 -12.87 -0.27 9.85
C THR A 75 -11.67 -1.19 9.68
N HIS A 76 -11.74 -2.41 10.23
CA HIS A 76 -10.67 -3.40 10.22
C HIS A 76 -11.27 -4.78 9.93
N ALA A 77 -10.60 -5.58 9.09
CA ALA A 77 -11.06 -6.92 8.74
C ALA A 77 -10.88 -7.92 9.90
N GLY A 78 -9.85 -7.74 10.72
CA GLY A 78 -9.45 -8.69 11.77
C GLY A 78 -8.58 -9.84 11.27
N ASN A 79 -8.89 -10.42 10.10
CA ASN A 79 -7.97 -11.30 9.38
C ASN A 79 -8.31 -11.37 7.88
N GLY A 80 -7.42 -12.02 7.11
CA GLY A 80 -7.48 -12.12 5.64
C GLY A 80 -8.70 -12.83 5.03
N ALA A 81 -9.60 -13.40 5.84
CA ALA A 81 -10.79 -14.09 5.36
C ALA A 81 -12.11 -13.45 5.84
N LEU A 82 -12.05 -12.36 6.62
CA LEU A 82 -13.22 -11.73 7.20
C LEU A 82 -13.68 -10.49 6.40
N PRO A 83 -14.98 -10.14 6.48
CA PRO A 83 -15.50 -8.94 5.82
C PRO A 83 -14.87 -7.64 6.34
N VAL A 84 -14.90 -6.58 5.52
CA VAL A 84 -14.58 -5.20 5.90
C VAL A 84 -15.28 -4.21 4.94
N THR A 85 -15.32 -2.92 5.26
CA THR A 85 -15.91 -1.91 4.37
C THR A 85 -15.22 -1.89 3.01
N ARG A 86 -15.99 -1.83 1.93
CA ARG A 86 -15.47 -1.75 0.55
C ARG A 86 -14.44 -0.63 0.39
N GLY A 87 -13.36 -0.91 -0.33
CA GLY A 87 -12.27 0.05 -0.58
C GLY A 87 -11.30 0.25 0.60
N THR A 88 -11.49 -0.40 1.74
CA THR A 88 -10.49 -0.42 2.83
C THR A 88 -9.48 -1.55 2.65
N MET A 89 -8.33 -1.44 3.32
CA MET A 89 -7.33 -2.51 3.32
C MET A 89 -7.86 -3.73 4.09
N GLN A 90 -7.80 -4.90 3.45
CA GLN A 90 -8.24 -6.17 4.04
C GLN A 90 -7.09 -6.85 4.80
N HIS A 91 -5.96 -7.09 4.13
CA HIS A 91 -4.66 -7.44 4.71
C HIS A 91 -3.54 -6.91 3.82
N VAL A 92 -2.30 -6.96 4.30
CA VAL A 92 -1.10 -6.71 3.50
C VAL A 92 -0.11 -7.85 3.68
N ALA A 93 0.47 -8.30 2.56
CA ALA A 93 1.49 -9.35 2.52
C ALA A 93 2.85 -8.77 2.14
N PHE A 94 3.90 -9.18 2.85
CA PHE A 94 5.28 -8.80 2.58
C PHE A 94 6.08 -10.01 2.13
N ASN A 95 6.80 -9.87 1.02
CA ASN A 95 7.57 -10.95 0.43
C ASN A 95 8.89 -11.20 1.16
N VAL A 96 9.31 -12.47 1.23
CA VAL A 96 10.68 -12.92 1.51
C VAL A 96 11.17 -13.82 0.38
N ASP A 97 12.49 -14.03 0.28
CA ASP A 97 13.08 -14.61 -0.93
C ASP A 97 13.06 -16.15 -0.94
N SER A 98 12.77 -16.77 0.21
CA SER A 98 12.73 -18.24 0.32
C SER A 98 11.80 -18.75 1.41
N SER A 99 11.37 -20.02 1.29
CA SER A 99 10.62 -20.71 2.34
C SER A 99 11.42 -20.83 3.65
N GLU A 100 12.75 -20.85 3.59
CA GLU A 100 13.61 -20.81 4.78
C GLU A 100 13.47 -19.46 5.50
N GLU A 101 13.53 -18.35 4.76
CA GLU A 101 13.31 -17.01 5.31
C GLU A 101 11.89 -16.83 5.84
N LEU A 102 10.87 -17.43 5.20
CA LEU A 102 9.49 -17.42 5.70
C LEU A 102 9.42 -18.06 7.09
N LEU A 103 10.07 -19.22 7.28
CA LEU A 103 10.12 -19.92 8.57
C LEU A 103 10.96 -19.15 9.60
N ALA A 104 12.04 -18.50 9.17
CA ALA A 104 12.86 -17.65 10.04
C ALA A 104 12.06 -16.42 10.52
N MET A 105 11.29 -15.78 9.64
CA MET A 105 10.40 -14.67 9.99
C MET A 105 9.30 -15.10 10.95
N ARG A 106 8.69 -16.26 10.74
CA ARG A 106 7.73 -16.84 11.70
C ARG A 106 8.33 -16.94 13.10
N ASP A 107 9.54 -17.47 13.21
CA ASP A 107 10.20 -17.69 14.51
C ASP A 107 10.64 -16.36 15.12
N ARG A 108 11.10 -15.39 14.32
CA ARG A 108 11.39 -14.02 14.75
C ARG A 108 10.16 -13.33 15.34
N ILE A 109 9.00 -13.44 14.69
CA ILE A 109 7.75 -12.86 15.17
C ILE A 109 7.32 -13.53 16.49
N ARG A 110 7.39 -14.86 16.56
CA ARG A 110 7.07 -15.62 17.79
C ARG A 110 8.01 -15.31 18.95
N ALA A 111 9.29 -15.04 18.70
CA ALA A 111 10.25 -14.62 19.72
C ALA A 111 9.88 -13.28 20.38
N ASN A 112 9.06 -12.45 19.71
CA ASN A 112 8.49 -11.23 20.26
C ASN A 112 7.11 -11.45 20.92
N ASN A 113 6.76 -12.70 21.25
CA ASN A 113 5.50 -13.11 21.89
C ASN A 113 4.23 -12.84 21.05
N ILE A 114 4.36 -12.83 19.72
CA ILE A 114 3.23 -12.67 18.80
C ILE A 114 2.82 -14.02 18.23
N GLN A 115 1.52 -14.30 18.23
CA GLN A 115 0.97 -15.52 17.66
C GLN A 115 1.00 -15.46 16.13
N VAL A 116 1.36 -16.59 15.51
CA VAL A 116 1.47 -16.71 14.05
C VAL A 116 0.73 -17.96 13.60
N LEU A 117 -0.23 -17.78 12.70
CA LEU A 117 -0.90 -18.85 11.95
C LEU A 117 -0.04 -19.22 10.73
N GLY A 118 0.11 -20.52 10.48
CA GLY A 118 0.86 -21.04 9.33
C GLY A 118 2.24 -21.65 9.67
N PRO A 119 3.04 -22.01 8.65
CA PRO A 119 2.81 -21.69 7.23
C PRO A 119 1.60 -22.41 6.62
N LEU A 120 0.99 -21.78 5.63
CA LEU A 120 -0.09 -22.29 4.77
C LEU A 120 0.39 -22.21 3.32
N ASP A 121 0.01 -23.18 2.51
CA ASP A 121 0.37 -23.24 1.09
C ASP A 121 -0.89 -23.06 0.24
N HIS A 122 -0.93 -21.97 -0.53
CA HIS A 122 -2.02 -21.65 -1.46
C HIS A 122 -1.73 -22.13 -2.90
N GLY A 123 -0.70 -22.97 -3.07
CA GLY A 123 -0.27 -23.53 -4.35
C GLY A 123 0.78 -22.69 -5.07
N PHE A 124 0.56 -21.38 -5.18
CA PHE A 124 1.47 -20.41 -5.83
C PHE A 124 2.19 -19.50 -4.83
N ILE A 125 1.62 -19.34 -3.62
CA ILE A 125 2.19 -18.54 -2.53
C ILE A 125 2.10 -19.33 -1.22
N GLN A 126 3.19 -19.35 -0.47
CA GLN A 126 3.25 -19.87 0.89
C GLN A 126 3.27 -18.71 1.88
N SER A 127 2.43 -18.77 2.90
CA SER A 127 2.12 -17.62 3.76
C SER A 127 2.10 -17.95 5.24
N ILE A 128 2.45 -16.97 6.07
CA ILE A 128 2.15 -16.93 7.51
C ILE A 128 1.34 -15.67 7.83
N TYR A 129 0.44 -15.74 8.80
CA TYR A 129 -0.48 -14.65 9.16
C TYR A 129 -0.36 -14.29 10.65
N PHE A 130 -0.39 -13.00 10.95
CA PHE A 130 -0.25 -12.48 12.31
C PHE A 130 -0.83 -11.06 12.43
N ALA A 131 -1.08 -10.62 13.66
CA ALA A 131 -1.60 -9.28 13.92
C ALA A 131 -0.46 -8.27 14.14
N GLY A 132 -0.63 -7.05 13.62
CA GLY A 132 0.17 -5.88 13.95
C GLY A 132 -0.51 -4.94 14.94
N PRO A 133 0.14 -3.80 15.27
CA PRO A 133 -0.47 -2.76 16.10
C PRO A 133 -1.78 -2.25 15.51
N GLU A 134 -2.66 -1.69 16.34
CA GLU A 134 -3.92 -1.05 15.91
C GLU A 134 -4.83 -1.95 15.06
N GLY A 135 -4.71 -3.27 15.19
CA GLY A 135 -5.59 -4.22 14.50
C GLY A 135 -5.20 -4.52 13.05
N LEU A 136 -3.96 -4.22 12.65
CA LEU A 136 -3.43 -4.58 11.34
C LEU A 136 -3.43 -6.10 11.12
N SER A 137 -3.92 -6.53 9.95
CA SER A 137 -3.85 -7.91 9.49
C SER A 137 -2.66 -8.05 8.55
N LEU A 138 -1.62 -8.77 9.00
CA LEU A 138 -0.33 -8.86 8.32
C LEU A 138 -0.03 -10.29 7.86
N GLU A 139 0.69 -10.37 6.74
CA GLU A 139 1.18 -11.60 6.15
C GLU A 139 2.68 -11.46 5.79
N ILE A 140 3.46 -12.51 6.03
CA ILE A 140 4.74 -12.72 5.34
C ILE A 140 4.52 -13.87 4.36
N CYS A 141 5.00 -13.73 3.13
CA CYS A 141 4.82 -14.75 2.10
C CYS A 141 6.05 -14.94 1.23
N VAL A 142 6.08 -16.07 0.52
CA VAL A 142 7.05 -16.37 -0.53
C VAL A 142 6.34 -17.05 -1.70
N GLY A 143 6.72 -16.67 -2.91
CA GLY A 143 6.31 -17.30 -4.14
C GLY A 143 6.17 -16.28 -5.28
N SER A 144 6.02 -16.79 -6.49
CA SER A 144 5.99 -16.01 -7.73
C SER A 144 5.28 -16.80 -8.82
N ASP A 145 5.23 -16.24 -10.03
CA ASP A 145 4.88 -16.97 -11.26
C ASP A 145 3.49 -17.63 -11.22
N ILE A 146 2.48 -16.85 -10.85
CA ILE A 146 1.07 -17.28 -10.89
C ILE A 146 0.71 -17.61 -12.34
N ASP A 147 0.37 -18.88 -12.61
CA ASP A 147 -0.15 -19.33 -13.90
C ASP A 147 -1.59 -18.84 -14.09
N GLU A 148 -1.79 -17.80 -14.90
CA GLU A 148 -3.09 -17.20 -15.13
C GLU A 148 -4.06 -18.10 -15.91
N GLU A 149 -3.61 -19.17 -16.57
CA GLU A 149 -4.52 -20.16 -17.18
C GLU A 149 -5.03 -21.15 -16.13
N ALA A 150 -4.23 -21.45 -15.10
CA ALA A 150 -4.59 -22.37 -14.03
C ALA A 150 -5.36 -21.71 -12.89
N TRP A 151 -5.12 -20.42 -12.63
CA TRP A 151 -5.62 -19.70 -11.44
C TRP A 151 -6.77 -18.73 -11.71
N ILE A 152 -7.28 -18.65 -12.94
CA ILE A 152 -8.52 -17.97 -13.26
C ILE A 152 -9.64 -19.00 -13.37
N ASP A 153 -10.47 -19.11 -12.34
CA ASP A 153 -11.60 -20.02 -12.31
C ASP A 153 -12.75 -19.52 -13.20
N PRO A 154 -13.21 -20.29 -14.20
CA PRO A 154 -14.33 -19.91 -15.07
C PRO A 154 -15.63 -19.64 -14.31
N GLU A 155 -15.94 -20.40 -13.26
CA GLU A 155 -17.16 -20.21 -12.45
C GLU A 155 -17.10 -18.86 -11.72
N VAL A 156 -15.96 -18.54 -11.11
CA VAL A 156 -15.77 -17.25 -10.41
C VAL A 156 -15.81 -16.09 -11.39
N LYS A 157 -15.18 -16.22 -12.57
CA LYS A 157 -15.25 -15.24 -13.65
C LYS A 157 -16.70 -14.95 -14.05
N ASP A 158 -17.51 -15.98 -14.23
CA ASP A 158 -18.94 -15.85 -14.59
C ASP A 158 -19.76 -15.22 -13.45
N LEU A 159 -19.47 -15.56 -12.18
CA LEU A 159 -20.10 -14.92 -11.00
C LEU A 159 -19.74 -13.43 -10.86
N CYS A 160 -18.57 -13.03 -11.37
CA CYS A 160 -18.17 -11.63 -11.47
C CYS A 160 -18.75 -10.91 -12.70
N GLU A 161 -19.59 -11.59 -13.50
CA GLU A 161 -20.20 -11.06 -14.72
C GLU A 161 -19.16 -10.64 -15.79
N ILE A 162 -17.97 -11.24 -15.79
CA ILE A 162 -16.90 -10.95 -16.76
C ILE A 162 -17.00 -11.93 -17.94
N THR A 163 -17.22 -11.41 -19.14
CA THR A 163 -17.28 -12.22 -20.36
C THR A 163 -15.88 -12.73 -20.78
N ASP A 164 -15.83 -13.76 -21.63
CA ASP A 164 -14.56 -14.26 -22.18
C ASP A 164 -13.78 -13.18 -22.95
N ALA A 165 -14.49 -12.29 -23.65
CA ALA A 165 -13.89 -11.19 -24.39
C ALA A 165 -13.27 -10.15 -23.43
N GLU A 166 -13.96 -9.80 -22.36
CA GLU A 166 -13.46 -8.89 -21.32
C GLU A 166 -12.27 -9.51 -20.57
N MET A 167 -12.36 -10.78 -20.17
CA MET A 167 -11.24 -11.46 -19.51
C MET A 167 -10.00 -11.52 -20.40
N LYS A 168 -10.18 -11.77 -21.70
CA LYS A 168 -9.06 -11.72 -22.66
C LYS A 168 -8.41 -10.33 -22.72
N ALA A 169 -9.21 -9.25 -22.67
CA ALA A 169 -8.71 -7.88 -22.64
C ALA A 169 -8.00 -7.56 -21.31
N LEU A 170 -8.52 -8.02 -20.18
CA LEU A 170 -7.89 -7.86 -18.85
C LEU A 170 -6.53 -8.54 -18.77
N LYS A 171 -6.41 -9.74 -19.35
CA LYS A 171 -5.13 -10.47 -19.44
C LYS A 171 -4.12 -9.81 -20.38
N ASN A 172 -4.59 -9.02 -21.34
CA ASN A 172 -3.77 -8.41 -22.40
C ASN A 172 -4.14 -6.93 -22.56
N PRO A 173 -3.82 -6.07 -21.57
CA PRO A 173 -4.16 -4.66 -21.62
C PRO A 173 -3.51 -3.98 -22.83
N GLU A 174 -4.22 -3.01 -23.41
CA GLU A 174 -3.76 -2.28 -24.59
C GLU A 174 -2.46 -1.50 -24.31
N GLU A 175 -1.57 -1.48 -25.30
CA GLU A 175 -0.35 -0.70 -25.21
C GLU A 175 -0.65 0.80 -25.34
N TYR A 176 -0.30 1.57 -24.31
CA TYR A 176 -0.37 3.02 -24.38
C TYR A 176 0.79 3.56 -25.23
N LYS A 177 0.44 4.24 -26.33
CA LYS A 177 1.40 4.99 -27.15
C LYS A 177 1.36 6.44 -26.73
N SER A 178 2.46 6.92 -26.16
CA SER A 178 2.61 8.34 -25.80
C SER A 178 2.33 9.22 -27.01
N ALA A 179 1.51 10.25 -26.81
CA ALA A 179 1.32 11.30 -27.81
C ALA A 179 2.55 12.22 -27.88
N ASP A 180 2.72 12.92 -29.01
CA ASP A 180 3.78 13.91 -29.17
C ASP A 180 3.56 15.14 -28.28
N GLU A 181 2.32 15.42 -27.91
CA GLU A 181 1.92 16.51 -27.00
C GLU A 181 1.48 15.96 -25.64
N LEU A 182 1.82 16.69 -24.56
CA LEU A 182 1.41 16.35 -23.20
C LEU A 182 -0.11 16.54 -23.05
N LEU A 183 -0.77 15.59 -22.37
CA LEU A 183 -2.19 15.68 -22.06
C LEU A 183 -2.40 16.53 -20.80
N PRO A 184 -3.28 17.55 -20.82
CA PRO A 184 -3.72 18.19 -19.59
C PRO A 184 -4.66 17.27 -18.81
N ASN A 185 -4.95 17.63 -17.55
CA ASN A 185 -6.07 17.02 -16.83
C ASN A 185 -7.39 17.19 -17.62
N PRO A 186 -8.23 16.15 -17.69
CA PRO A 186 -9.53 16.24 -18.36
C PRO A 186 -10.49 17.14 -17.58
N ASP A 187 -11.56 17.59 -18.24
CA ASP A 187 -12.67 18.25 -17.58
C ASP A 187 -13.27 17.34 -16.49
N PHE A 188 -13.75 17.94 -15.39
CA PHE A 188 -14.32 17.17 -14.29
C PHE A 188 -15.59 16.42 -14.70
N ASP A 189 -15.57 15.10 -14.53
CA ASP A 189 -16.71 14.20 -14.68
C ASP A 189 -16.96 13.47 -13.35
N GLY A 190 -18.03 13.83 -12.66
CA GLY A 190 -18.40 13.24 -11.37
C GLY A 190 -18.81 11.77 -11.42
N SER A 191 -18.92 11.18 -12.62
CA SER A 191 -19.10 9.73 -12.78
C SER A 191 -17.78 8.95 -12.75
N GLN A 192 -16.64 9.62 -12.94
CA GLN A 192 -15.32 9.01 -12.88
C GLN A 192 -14.78 8.97 -11.43
N PRO A 193 -13.85 8.06 -11.11
CA PRO A 193 -13.13 8.12 -9.85
C PRO A 193 -12.41 9.47 -9.69
N HIS A 194 -12.60 10.12 -8.55
CA HIS A 194 -11.98 11.40 -8.27
C HIS A 194 -11.58 11.53 -6.81
N MET A 195 -10.61 12.41 -6.55
CA MET A 195 -10.24 12.76 -5.19
C MET A 195 -11.40 13.45 -4.47
N HIS A 196 -11.56 13.20 -3.18
CA HIS A 196 -12.61 13.81 -2.39
C HIS A 196 -12.14 15.13 -1.78
N TYR A 197 -12.46 16.24 -2.44
CA TYR A 197 -12.23 17.61 -1.96
C TYR A 197 -13.56 18.31 -1.68
N PRO A 198 -13.56 19.42 -0.91
CA PRO A 198 -14.73 20.29 -0.83
C PRO A 198 -15.21 20.75 -2.23
N PRO A 199 -16.52 20.93 -2.45
CA PRO A 199 -17.06 21.34 -3.74
C PRO A 199 -16.40 22.62 -4.30
N GLY A 200 -16.03 22.63 -5.58
CA GLY A 200 -15.40 23.76 -6.25
C GLY A 200 -13.90 23.94 -5.97
N ILE A 201 -13.30 23.12 -5.09
CA ILE A 201 -11.85 23.08 -4.87
C ILE A 201 -11.19 22.07 -5.80
N LEU A 202 -11.80 20.90 -5.99
CA LEU A 202 -11.28 19.85 -6.87
C LEU A 202 -11.01 20.39 -8.28
N GLU A 203 -12.01 21.02 -8.88
CA GLU A 203 -11.99 21.53 -10.25
C GLU A 203 -10.91 22.61 -10.41
N LYS A 204 -10.70 23.44 -9.37
CA LYS A 204 -9.66 24.47 -9.37
C LYS A 204 -8.27 23.89 -9.22
N VAL A 205 -8.08 22.91 -8.35
CA VAL A 205 -6.78 22.26 -8.13
C VAL A 205 -6.38 21.45 -9.36
N MET A 206 -7.30 20.67 -9.93
CA MET A 206 -7.02 19.81 -11.08
C MET A 206 -6.86 20.58 -12.39
N SER A 207 -7.32 21.83 -12.48
CA SER A 207 -7.08 22.69 -13.65
C SER A 207 -5.72 23.42 -13.64
N VAL A 208 -4.94 23.28 -12.56
CA VAL A 208 -3.58 23.85 -12.52
C VAL A 208 -2.64 22.99 -13.39
N PRO A 209 -1.87 23.58 -14.32
CA PRO A 209 -0.92 22.83 -15.14
C PRO A 209 0.18 22.15 -14.29
N ASP A 210 0.64 20.98 -14.74
CA ASP A 210 1.63 20.15 -14.02
C ASP A 210 2.92 20.91 -13.67
N GLU A 211 3.42 21.76 -14.57
CA GLU A 211 4.62 22.58 -14.32
C GLU A 211 4.43 23.54 -13.13
N VAL A 212 3.23 24.12 -13.01
CA VAL A 212 2.89 25.02 -11.91
C VAL A 212 2.68 24.23 -10.61
N VAL A 213 2.09 23.03 -10.70
CA VAL A 213 1.99 22.11 -9.56
C VAL A 213 3.39 21.79 -9.03
N TRP A 214 4.29 21.38 -9.92
CA TRP A 214 5.68 21.06 -9.58
C TRP A 214 6.39 22.22 -8.89
N GLU A 215 6.36 23.42 -9.48
CA GLU A 215 7.07 24.59 -8.96
C GLU A 215 6.51 25.13 -7.65
N ARG A 216 5.19 25.07 -7.45
CA ARG A 216 4.53 25.79 -6.34
C ARG A 216 4.09 24.92 -5.16
N PHE A 217 3.90 23.62 -5.38
CA PHE A 217 3.35 22.72 -4.36
C PHE A 217 4.36 21.68 -3.86
N SER A 218 5.55 21.61 -4.47
CA SER A 218 6.57 20.64 -4.08
C SER A 218 7.38 21.11 -2.87
N GLU A 219 7.43 20.29 -1.83
CA GLU A 219 8.22 20.51 -0.62
C GLU A 219 9.37 19.48 -0.57
N THR A 220 10.56 19.87 -1.03
CA THR A 220 11.66 18.91 -1.28
C THR A 220 12.78 18.96 -0.24
N GLN A 221 12.69 19.87 0.73
CA GLN A 221 13.74 20.06 1.73
C GLN A 221 13.59 19.07 2.90
N PRO A 222 14.61 18.25 3.21
CA PRO A 222 14.55 17.35 4.35
C PRO A 222 14.50 18.14 5.67
N PRO A 223 13.86 17.59 6.72
CA PRO A 223 13.70 18.29 8.00
C PRO A 223 15.03 18.50 8.74
N VAL A 224 16.07 17.73 8.41
CA VAL A 224 17.41 17.82 8.99
C VAL A 224 18.45 17.80 7.88
N VAL A 225 19.33 18.80 7.86
CA VAL A 225 20.46 18.84 6.93
C VAL A 225 21.53 17.85 7.37
N ASN A 226 21.84 16.86 6.54
CA ASN A 226 22.92 15.92 6.80
C ASN A 226 24.28 16.65 6.78
N GLN A 227 24.91 16.80 7.94
CA GLN A 227 26.20 17.48 8.06
C GLN A 227 27.35 16.73 7.35
N ALA A 228 27.20 15.42 7.11
CA ALA A 228 28.20 14.60 6.42
C ALA A 228 28.20 14.78 4.89
N MET A 229 27.20 15.47 4.31
CA MET A 229 27.13 15.73 2.85
C MET A 229 27.70 17.11 2.47
N LYS A 230 28.36 17.82 3.40
CA LYS A 230 28.97 19.14 3.17
C LYS A 230 30.48 19.12 2.87
N SER A 231 31.08 17.96 2.64
CA SER A 231 32.51 17.81 2.27
C SER A 231 32.70 17.58 0.78
#